data_AF-A0A821EP52-F1
#
_entry.id   AF-A0A821EP52-F1
#
_cell.length_a   1.000
_cell.length_b   1.000
_cell.length_c   1.000
_cell.angle_alpha   90.00
_cell.angle_beta   90.00
_cell.angle_gamma   90.00
#
_symmetry.space_group_name_H-M   'P 1'
#
loop_
_entity.id
_entity.type
_entity.pdbx_description
1 polymer ?
#
loop_
_entity_poly.entity_id
_entity_poly.type
_entity_poly.pdbx_seq_one_letter_code
_entity_poly.pdbx_strand_id
1 'polypeptide(L)'
;VFIEGVCWLYRIGYAFGRIEYYSPELQLAGVKLTYAKDPSPVISPSTNASRFFSIVSQIISSGLFLVQFIEWWNNTNGSKKNSINANINPPLPTSVRTQSTIGKRQCPLCRQPCNVPTAVLGSGYVYCYTCISDYVTRYHQCPTTHQPVTNEQLIKIY
;
A
#
# COMPACT_ATOMS: atom_id res chain seq x y z
N VAL A 1 14.82 -32.34 -16.84
CA VAL A 1 14.56 -31.65 -15.56
C VAL A 1 15.48 -32.16 -14.44
N PHE A 2 15.53 -33.46 -14.16
CA PHE A 2 16.41 -34.01 -13.10
C PHE A 2 17.90 -33.77 -13.33
N ILE A 3 18.39 -33.94 -14.57
CA ILE A 3 19.82 -33.78 -14.91
C ILE A 3 20.28 -32.32 -14.73
N GLU A 4 19.46 -31.37 -15.19
CA GLU A 4 19.71 -29.93 -15.01
C GLU A 4 19.80 -29.52 -13.54
N GLY A 5 18.96 -30.13 -12.68
CA GLY A 5 18.98 -29.88 -11.23
C GLY A 5 20.27 -30.35 -10.57
N VAL A 6 20.79 -31.52 -10.96
CA VAL A 6 22.07 -32.03 -10.45
C VAL A 6 23.23 -31.15 -10.90
N CYS A 7 23.25 -30.73 -12.17
CA CYS A 7 24.26 -29.80 -12.67
C CYS A 7 24.23 -28.46 -11.91
N TRP A 8 23.04 -27.93 -11.62
CA TRP A 8 22.91 -26.71 -10.83
C TRP A 8 23.42 -26.85 -9.39
N LEU A 9 23.13 -27.96 -8.72
CA LEU A 9 23.62 -28.22 -7.37
C LEU A 9 25.15 -28.33 -7.31
N TYR A 10 25.76 -28.95 -8.33
CA TYR A 10 27.22 -29.00 -8.43
C TYR A 10 27.82 -27.60 -8.62
N ARG A 11 27.25 -26.79 -9.51
CA ARG A 11 27.70 -25.39 -9.71
C ARG A 11 27.59 -24.57 -8.45
N ILE A 12 26.49 -24.71 -7.71
CA ILE A 12 26.28 -24.03 -6.43
C ILE A 12 27.31 -24.49 -5.40
N GLY A 13 27.52 -25.81 -5.25
CA GLY A 13 28.51 -26.34 -4.32
C GLY A 13 29.93 -25.89 -4.66
N TYR A 14 30.27 -25.80 -5.95
CA TYR A 14 31.56 -25.32 -6.44
C TYR A 14 31.74 -23.83 -6.11
N ALA A 15 30.70 -23.01 -6.31
CA ALA A 15 30.70 -21.59 -5.94
C ALA A 15 30.87 -21.37 -4.43
N PHE A 16 30.32 -22.25 -3.59
CA PHE A 16 30.50 -22.23 -2.14
C PHE A 16 31.81 -22.89 -1.66
N GLY A 17 32.66 -23.38 -2.56
CA GLY A 17 33.94 -24.02 -2.23
C GLY A 17 33.79 -25.37 -1.50
N ARG A 18 32.60 -25.98 -1.53
CA ARG A 18 32.29 -27.25 -0.87
C ARG A 18 32.69 -28.46 -1.71
N ILE A 19 32.80 -28.28 -3.03
CA ILE A 19 33.18 -29.34 -3.98
C ILE A 19 34.23 -28.80 -4.96
N GLU A 20 35.16 -29.67 -5.35
CA GLU A 20 36.27 -29.31 -6.24
C GLU A 20 35.93 -29.44 -7.73
N TYR A 21 34.75 -30.00 -8.06
CA TYR A 21 34.32 -30.31 -9.42
C TYR A 21 33.07 -29.50 -9.81
N TYR A 22 33.07 -28.93 -11.00
CA TYR A 22 31.99 -28.05 -11.49
C TYR A 22 30.77 -28.79 -12.04
N SER A 23 30.98 -29.97 -12.64
CA SER A 23 29.92 -30.80 -13.23
C SER A 23 30.20 -32.29 -12.98
N PRO A 24 29.15 -33.15 -12.96
CA PRO A 24 29.30 -34.58 -12.67
C PRO A 24 30.16 -35.31 -13.72
N GLU A 25 30.17 -34.85 -14.97
CA GLU A 25 31.02 -35.40 -16.04
C GLU A 25 32.52 -35.19 -15.78
N LEU A 26 32.90 -34.02 -15.25
CA LEU A 26 34.28 -33.70 -14.89
C LEU A 26 34.74 -34.49 -13.66
N GLN A 27 33.81 -34.75 -12.73
CA GLN A 27 34.07 -35.61 -11.59
C GLN A 27 34.32 -37.07 -12.02
N LEU A 28 33.54 -37.59 -12.98
CA LEU A 28 33.76 -38.93 -13.54
C LEU A 28 35.06 -39.02 -14.35
N ALA A 29 35.43 -37.94 -15.03
CA ALA A 29 36.71 -37.85 -15.75
C ALA A 29 37.93 -37.64 -14.82
N GLY A 30 37.71 -37.32 -13.53
CA GLY A 30 38.79 -37.03 -12.58
C GLY A 30 39.57 -35.75 -12.90
N VAL A 31 39.04 -34.87 -13.74
CA VAL A 31 39.72 -33.66 -14.20
C VAL A 31 39.25 -32.45 -13.40
N LYS A 32 40.19 -31.69 -12.86
CA LYS A 32 39.93 -30.46 -12.11
C LYS A 32 40.20 -29.24 -12.99
N LEU A 33 39.25 -28.30 -13.01
CA LEU A 33 39.45 -27.02 -13.67
C LEU A 33 40.31 -26.13 -12.78
N THR A 34 41.50 -25.77 -13.26
CA THR A 34 42.32 -24.71 -12.68
C THR A 34 42.25 -23.49 -13.58
N TYR A 35 42.04 -22.31 -13.00
CA TYR A 35 42.08 -21.06 -13.76
C TYR A 35 43.43 -20.93 -14.45
N ALA A 36 43.42 -20.68 -15.76
CA ALA A 36 44.59 -20.26 -16.49
C ALA A 36 45.04 -18.92 -15.87
N LYS A 37 46.27 -18.89 -15.37
CA LYS A 37 46.87 -17.68 -14.81
C LYS A 37 47.28 -16.78 -15.97
N ASP A 38 46.36 -15.96 -16.47
CA ASP A 38 46.69 -14.92 -17.43
C ASP A 38 47.65 -13.91 -16.78
N PRO A 39 48.73 -13.48 -17.47
CA PRO A 39 49.61 -12.44 -16.96
C PRO A 39 48.85 -11.11 -16.81
N SER A 40 48.91 -10.58 -15.59
CA SER A 40 48.19 -9.40 -15.07
C SER A 40 48.17 -8.19 -16.02
N PRO A 41 47.02 -7.53 -16.24
CA PRO A 41 47.00 -6.22 -16.89
C PRO A 41 47.15 -5.09 -15.86
N VAL A 42 48.31 -4.44 -15.94
CA VAL A 42 48.55 -2.98 -15.99
C VAL A 42 47.54 -2.05 -15.26
N ILE A 43 48.03 -1.46 -14.16
CA ILE A 43 47.78 -0.12 -13.58
C ILE A 43 46.31 0.35 -13.46
N SER A 44 45.77 0.30 -12.24
CA SER A 44 44.49 0.91 -11.84
C SER A 44 44.67 2.30 -11.21
N PRO A 45 44.03 3.38 -11.70
CA PRO A 45 43.89 4.62 -10.95
C PRO A 45 42.59 4.64 -10.13
N SER A 46 42.71 5.03 -8.86
CA SER A 46 41.67 5.48 -7.91
C SER A 46 40.35 4.69 -7.78
N THR A 47 40.45 3.51 -7.17
CA THR A 47 39.35 2.60 -6.74
C THR A 47 38.27 3.22 -5.85
N ASN A 48 38.50 4.38 -5.23
CA ASN A 48 37.52 5.00 -4.34
C ASN A 48 36.47 5.80 -5.13
N ALA A 49 36.87 6.60 -6.11
CA ALA A 49 35.96 7.50 -6.84
C ALA A 49 34.90 6.74 -7.66
N SER A 50 35.29 5.64 -8.30
CA SER A 50 34.38 4.79 -9.07
C SER A 50 33.36 4.04 -8.19
N ARG A 51 33.78 3.62 -6.99
CA ARG A 51 32.87 3.02 -6.00
C ARG A 51 31.89 4.04 -5.44
N PHE A 52 32.35 5.25 -5.13
CA PHE A 52 31.48 6.35 -4.68
C PHE A 52 30.42 6.69 -5.74
N PHE A 53 30.82 6.86 -7.00
CA PHE A 53 29.88 7.17 -8.08
C PHE A 53 28.82 6.07 -8.27
N SER A 54 29.21 4.80 -8.12
CA SER A 54 28.30 3.65 -8.26
C SER A 54 27.32 3.53 -7.08
N ILE A 55 27.74 3.85 -5.86
CA ILE A 55 26.86 3.85 -4.67
C ILE A 55 25.88 5.02 -4.77
N VAL A 56 26.37 6.20 -5.18
CA VAL A 56 25.53 7.39 -5.37
C VAL A 56 24.47 7.15 -6.43
N SER A 57 24.83 6.57 -7.59
CA SER A 57 23.85 6.26 -8.63
C SER A 57 22.79 5.27 -8.16
N GLN A 58 23.19 4.21 -7.42
CA GLN A 58 22.27 3.22 -6.88
C GLN A 58 21.29 3.80 -5.85
N ILE A 59 21.76 4.72 -4.99
CA ILE A 59 20.93 5.42 -4.00
C ILE A 59 19.96 6.36 -4.70
N ILE A 60 20.39 7.08 -5.74
CA ILE A 60 19.53 7.99 -6.51
C ILE A 60 18.38 7.21 -7.17
N SER A 61 18.69 6.09 -7.83
CA SER A 61 17.68 5.24 -8.45
C SER A 61 16.68 4.69 -7.44
N SER A 62 17.15 4.28 -6.25
CA SER A 62 16.28 3.77 -5.18
C SER A 62 15.48 4.89 -4.50
N GLY A 63 16.04 6.09 -4.39
CA GLY A 63 15.41 7.26 -3.79
C GLY A 63 14.20 7.76 -4.59
N LEU A 64 14.29 7.73 -5.93
CA LEU A 64 13.16 8.09 -6.81
C LEU A 64 11.95 7.18 -6.58
N PHE A 65 12.17 5.88 -6.41
CA PHE A 65 11.11 4.92 -6.09
C PHE A 65 10.48 5.21 -4.72
N LEU A 66 11.30 5.57 -3.73
CA LEU A 66 10.83 5.88 -2.38
C LEU A 66 9.99 7.19 -2.32
N VAL A 67 10.34 8.21 -3.13
CA VAL A 67 9.51 9.41 -3.26
C VAL A 67 8.15 9.09 -3.88
N GLN A 68 8.13 8.29 -4.94
CA GLN A 68 6.86 7.83 -5.54
C GLN A 68 6.01 7.04 -4.54
N PHE A 69 6.62 6.20 -3.72
CA PHE A 69 5.93 5.47 -2.65
C PHE A 69 5.34 6.43 -1.59
N ILE A 70 6.09 7.44 -1.14
CA ILE A 70 5.62 8.44 -0.17
C ILE A 70 4.48 9.28 -0.76
N GLU A 71 4.58 9.68 -2.02
CA GLU A 71 3.52 10.43 -2.71
C GLU A 71 2.23 9.60 -2.78
N TRP A 72 2.34 8.33 -3.18
CA TRP A 72 1.20 7.41 -3.15
C TRP A 72 0.62 7.24 -1.75
N TRP A 73 1.47 7.05 -0.73
CA TRP A 73 1.04 6.89 0.66
C TRP A 73 0.32 8.14 1.19
N ASN A 74 0.88 9.33 0.90
CA ASN A 74 0.29 10.60 1.29
C ASN A 74 -1.01 10.88 0.52
N ASN A 75 -1.12 10.51 -0.76
CA ASN A 75 -2.36 10.64 -1.52
C ASN A 75 -3.44 9.65 -1.08
N THR A 76 -3.05 8.44 -0.68
CA THR A 76 -3.98 7.42 -0.16
C THR A 76 -4.58 7.85 1.18
N ASN A 77 -3.79 8.51 2.03
CA ASN A 77 -4.25 9.03 3.31
C ASN A 77 -4.85 10.45 3.20
N GLY A 78 -4.44 11.22 2.20
CA GLY A 78 -4.78 12.62 1.97
C GLY A 78 -6.01 12.84 1.08
N SER A 79 -6.42 11.86 0.25
CA SER A 79 -7.60 11.98 -0.63
C SER A 79 -8.96 12.02 0.11
N LYS A 80 -8.97 12.03 1.46
CA LYS A 80 -10.15 12.39 2.26
C LYS A 80 -10.15 13.83 2.75
N LYS A 81 -9.14 14.64 2.41
CA LYS A 81 -8.99 16.03 2.87
C LYS A 81 -8.59 16.95 1.73
N ASN A 82 -9.47 17.12 0.76
CA ASN A 82 -9.57 18.39 0.04
C ASN A 82 -10.93 18.54 -0.64
N SER A 83 -11.93 18.91 0.17
CA SER A 83 -13.04 19.72 -0.31
C SER A 83 -13.63 20.56 0.84
N ILE A 84 -12.79 21.17 1.68
CA ILE A 84 -13.20 22.33 2.48
C ILE A 84 -12.00 23.28 2.58
N ASN A 85 -11.76 24.04 1.51
CA ASN A 85 -11.19 25.38 1.66
C ASN A 85 -12.28 26.24 2.31
N ALA A 86 -12.36 26.22 3.64
CA ALA A 86 -13.06 27.22 4.43
C ALA A 86 -12.24 27.46 5.70
N ASN A 87 -11.22 28.30 5.55
CA ASN A 87 -10.58 28.95 6.68
C ASN A 87 -11.57 29.97 7.27
N ILE A 88 -12.52 29.49 8.07
CA ILE A 88 -13.25 30.27 9.07
C ILE A 88 -13.48 29.31 10.23
N ASN A 89 -12.76 29.51 11.34
CA ASN A 89 -12.99 28.79 12.59
C ASN A 89 -14.47 28.85 12.99
N PRO A 90 -15.17 27.72 13.16
CA PRO A 90 -16.41 27.67 13.93
C PRO A 90 -16.11 27.15 15.35
N PRO A 91 -16.76 27.70 16.38
CA PRO A 91 -16.61 27.22 17.74
C PRO A 91 -17.05 25.76 17.84
N LEU A 92 -16.30 25.02 18.64
CA LEU A 92 -16.55 23.64 19.06
C LEU A 92 -18.06 23.39 19.24
N PRO A 93 -18.69 22.49 18.46
CA PRO A 93 -20.09 22.19 18.67
C PRO A 93 -20.20 21.48 20.01
N THR A 94 -20.75 22.22 20.98
CA THR A 94 -21.33 21.68 22.21
C THR A 94 -22.12 20.44 21.82
N SER A 95 -21.81 19.31 22.45
CA SER A 95 -22.56 18.09 22.20
C SER A 95 -24.01 18.34 22.58
N VAL A 96 -24.83 18.73 21.61
CA VAL A 96 -26.27 18.59 21.75
C VAL A 96 -26.50 17.10 21.55
N ARG A 97 -26.26 16.39 22.64
CA ARG A 97 -26.62 15.00 22.85
C ARG A 97 -28.14 14.99 22.93
N THR A 98 -28.80 15.21 21.80
CA THR A 98 -30.17 14.74 21.62
C THR A 98 -30.04 13.24 21.45
N GLN A 99 -29.83 12.56 22.58
CA GLN A 99 -30.30 11.19 22.78
C GLN A 99 -31.80 11.24 22.52
N SER A 100 -32.17 11.23 21.23
CA SER A 100 -33.49 10.81 20.84
C SER A 100 -33.55 9.36 21.24
N THR A 101 -34.29 9.11 22.30
CA THR A 101 -34.77 7.81 22.75
C THR A 101 -35.72 7.21 21.71
N ILE A 102 -35.28 7.13 20.45
CA ILE A 102 -35.90 6.34 19.40
C ILE A 102 -35.43 4.91 19.66
N GLY A 103 -36.38 4.04 20.04
CA GLY A 103 -36.12 2.70 20.53
C GLY A 103 -35.12 1.92 19.67
N LYS A 104 -33.91 1.75 20.21
CA LYS A 104 -32.76 0.86 19.89
C LYS A 104 -32.43 0.46 18.44
N ARG A 105 -33.29 0.50 17.41
CA ARG A 105 -33.03 0.07 16.01
C ARG A 105 -34.00 0.68 14.95
N GLN A 106 -34.58 1.86 15.19
CA GLN A 106 -35.50 2.48 14.22
C GLN A 106 -34.83 3.62 13.45
N CYS A 107 -35.18 3.74 12.16
CA CYS A 107 -34.68 4.77 11.27
C CYS A 107 -35.26 6.15 11.64
N PRO A 108 -34.46 7.20 11.82
CA PRO A 108 -34.97 8.53 12.17
C PRO A 108 -35.90 9.18 11.11
N LEU A 109 -35.80 8.76 9.84
CA LEU A 109 -36.61 9.30 8.74
C LEU A 109 -38.00 8.67 8.67
N CYS A 110 -38.07 7.34 8.60
CA CYS A 110 -39.35 6.63 8.44
C CYS A 110 -39.92 6.11 9.77
N ARG A 111 -39.16 6.17 10.88
CA ARG A 111 -39.50 5.65 12.21
C ARG A 111 -39.86 4.16 12.24
N GLN A 112 -39.48 3.43 11.20
CA GLN A 112 -39.62 1.97 11.08
C GLN A 112 -38.30 1.28 11.42
N PRO A 113 -38.28 -0.03 11.73
CA PRO A 113 -37.04 -0.79 11.82
C PRO A 113 -36.20 -0.62 10.54
N CYS A 114 -34.89 -0.43 10.70
CA CYS A 114 -34.02 -0.15 9.56
C CYS A 114 -34.00 -1.32 8.56
N ASN A 115 -34.55 -1.09 7.37
CA ASN A 115 -34.40 -1.99 6.23
C ASN A 115 -33.08 -1.64 5.51
N VAL A 116 -32.11 -2.56 5.54
CA VAL A 116 -30.71 -2.35 5.12
C VAL A 116 -30.09 -1.13 5.82
N PRO A 117 -29.63 -1.29 7.07
CA PRO A 117 -29.08 -0.18 7.82
C PRO A 117 -27.86 0.39 7.08
N THR A 118 -27.83 1.71 6.92
CA THR A 118 -26.81 2.44 6.17
C THR A 118 -26.30 3.58 7.03
N ALA A 119 -25.00 3.58 7.29
CA ALA A 119 -24.32 4.60 8.04
C ALA A 119 -23.83 5.73 7.11
N VAL A 120 -23.99 6.97 7.55
CA VAL A 120 -23.51 8.16 6.84
C VAL A 120 -22.11 8.51 7.35
N LEU A 121 -21.11 8.42 6.48
CA LEU A 121 -19.72 8.80 6.78
C LEU A 121 -19.65 10.31 7.08
N GLY A 122 -19.03 10.68 8.20
CA GLY A 122 -18.93 12.07 8.67
C GLY A 122 -19.93 12.45 9.76
N SER A 123 -21.16 11.92 9.72
CA SER A 123 -22.17 12.21 10.75
C SER A 123 -22.38 11.06 11.75
N GLY A 124 -22.15 9.80 11.35
CA GLY A 124 -22.25 8.64 12.24
C GLY A 124 -23.70 8.18 12.53
N TYR A 125 -24.70 8.76 11.86
CA TYR A 125 -26.10 8.33 11.98
C TYR A 125 -26.43 7.17 11.03
N VAL A 126 -27.35 6.30 11.45
CA VAL A 126 -27.82 5.13 10.70
C VAL A 126 -29.27 5.30 10.28
N TYR A 127 -29.54 5.07 9.00
CA TYR A 127 -30.87 5.15 8.37
C TYR A 127 -31.14 3.90 7.54
N CYS A 128 -32.36 3.72 7.02
CA CYS A 128 -32.62 2.78 5.92
C CYS A 128 -31.93 3.26 4.65
N TYR A 129 -31.36 2.35 3.86
CA TYR A 129 -30.70 2.69 2.59
C TYR A 129 -31.60 3.50 1.65
N THR A 130 -32.86 3.08 1.48
CA THR A 130 -33.83 3.76 0.59
C THR A 130 -34.19 5.17 1.07
N CYS A 131 -34.31 5.37 2.38
CA CYS A 131 -34.66 6.66 2.95
C CYS A 131 -33.52 7.68 2.82
N ILE A 132 -32.29 7.28 3.15
CA ILE A 132 -31.17 8.22 3.14
C ILE A 132 -30.68 8.51 1.72
N SER A 133 -30.69 7.52 0.82
CA SER A 133 -30.30 7.74 -0.59
C SER A 133 -31.25 8.68 -1.32
N ASP A 134 -32.56 8.58 -1.12
CA ASP A 134 -33.54 9.53 -1.70
C ASP A 134 -33.34 10.94 -1.13
N TYR A 135 -33.15 11.08 0.19
CA TYR A 135 -32.93 12.38 0.83
C TYR A 135 -31.64 13.05 0.36
N VAL A 136 -30.52 12.31 0.34
CA VAL A 136 -29.22 12.82 -0.12
C VAL A 136 -29.25 13.17 -1.60
N THR A 137 -30.00 12.45 -2.42
CA THR A 137 -30.16 12.77 -3.85
C THR A 137 -30.92 14.08 -4.08
N ARG A 138 -31.87 14.43 -3.20
CA ARG A 138 -32.65 15.68 -3.32
C ARG A 138 -31.98 16.88 -2.69
N TYR A 139 -31.34 16.70 -1.53
CA TYR A 139 -30.86 17.81 -0.70
C TYR A 139 -29.34 17.84 -0.50
N HIS A 140 -28.60 16.81 -0.92
CA HIS A 140 -27.14 16.69 -0.79
C HIS A 140 -26.59 16.94 0.63
N GLN A 141 -27.40 16.63 1.66
CA GLN A 141 -27.09 16.89 3.06
C GLN A 141 -27.65 15.81 3.99
N CYS A 142 -27.06 15.68 5.19
CA CYS A 142 -27.56 14.80 6.23
C CYS A 142 -28.83 15.37 6.89
N PRO A 143 -29.90 14.57 7.10
CA PRO A 143 -31.16 15.07 7.68
C PRO A 143 -31.05 15.43 9.17
N THR A 144 -30.10 14.88 9.91
CA THR A 144 -29.95 15.15 11.36
C THR A 144 -28.86 16.17 11.66
N THR A 145 -27.75 16.16 10.91
CA THR A 145 -26.62 17.07 11.16
C THR A 145 -26.54 18.23 10.18
N HIS A 146 -27.32 18.23 9.10
CA HIS A 146 -27.27 19.21 8.00
C HIS A 146 -25.89 19.39 7.35
N GLN A 147 -24.98 18.42 7.55
CA GLN A 147 -23.67 18.41 6.90
C GLN A 147 -23.82 18.00 5.42
N PRO A 148 -22.98 18.53 4.52
CA PRO A 148 -22.98 18.13 3.11
C PRO A 148 -22.57 16.65 3.01
N VAL A 149 -23.39 15.86 2.32
CA VAL A 149 -23.19 14.41 2.18
C VAL A 149 -23.43 14.01 0.74
N THR A 150 -22.55 13.18 0.20
CA THR A 150 -22.71 12.56 -1.13
C THR A 150 -23.10 11.09 -1.01
N ASN A 151 -23.66 10.51 -2.07
CA ASN A 151 -24.06 9.10 -2.09
C ASN A 151 -22.86 8.14 -1.87
N GLU A 152 -21.63 8.56 -2.19
CA GLU A 152 -20.40 7.80 -1.96
C GLU A 152 -20.03 7.66 -0.47
N GLN A 153 -20.53 8.57 0.36
CA GLN A 153 -20.33 8.58 1.80
C GLN A 153 -21.35 7.69 2.54
N LEU A 154 -22.20 6.97 1.81
CA LEU A 154 -23.18 6.04 2.36
C LEU A 154 -22.61 4.62 2.40
N ILE A 155 -22.45 4.07 3.60
CA ILE A 155 -21.90 2.72 3.80
C ILE A 155 -23.01 1.82 4.33
N LYS A 156 -23.36 0.78 3.55
CA LYS A 156 -24.30 -0.27 3.99
C LYS A 156 -23.62 -1.13 5.06
N ILE A 157 -24.29 -1.30 6.19
CA ILE A 157 -23.88 -2.23 7.25
C ILE A 157 -24.73 -3.50 7.12
N TYR A 158 -24.07 -4.64 6.93
CA TYR A 158 -24.67 -5.97 6.81
C TYR A 158 -24.66 -6.70 8.15
#